data_AF-A0A9D0J3V0-F1
#
_entry.id   AF-A0A9D0J3V0-F1
#
_cell.length_a   1.000
_cell.length_b   1.000
_cell.length_c   1.000
_cell.angle_alpha   90.00
_cell.angle_beta   90.00
_cell.angle_gamma   90.00
#
_symmetry.space_group_name_H-M   'P 1'
#
loop_
_entity.id
_entity.type
_entity.pdbx_description
1 polymer ?
#
loop_
_entity_poly.entity_id
_entity_poly.type
_entity_poly.pdbx_seq_one_letter_code
_entity_poly.pdbx_strand_id
1 'polypeptide(L)'
;MKLIDNLDRYGIKSIWHFTDRSNLASIERHGLLSLSEIARRSVNVSAFGANEESHAYDRRFGLDRFVHLSFLMDHPMYYVAVRRKS
;
A
#
# COMPACT_ATOMS: atom_id res chain seq x y z
N MET A 1 5.68 18.20 16.01
CA MET A 1 4.78 17.15 16.52
C MET A 1 4.98 15.91 15.66
N LYS A 2 5.32 14.75 16.24
CA LYS A 2 5.53 13.53 15.45
C LYS A 2 4.17 12.90 15.13
N LEU A 3 4.07 12.18 14.02
CA LEU A 3 2.86 11.46 13.62
C LEU A 3 2.38 10.52 14.73
N ILE A 4 3.31 9.80 15.37
CA ILE A 4 3.04 8.86 16.47
C ILE A 4 2.35 9.54 17.65
N ASP A 5 2.81 10.73 18.05
CA ASP A 5 2.20 11.50 19.15
C ASP A 5 0.73 11.83 18.87
N ASN A 6 0.38 12.01 17.60
CA ASN A 6 -0.98 12.30 17.16
C ASN A 6 -1.84 11.03 17.10
N LEU A 7 -1.31 9.93 16.55
CA LEU A 7 -2.01 8.64 16.52
C LEU A 7 -2.37 8.17 17.93
N ASP A 8 -1.45 8.30 18.89
CA ASP A 8 -1.69 7.93 20.29
C ASP A 8 -2.80 8.75 20.93
N ARG A 9 -2.87 10.06 20.64
CA ARG A 9 -3.94 10.93 21.14
C ARG A 9 -5.32 10.46 20.70
N TYR A 10 -5.44 9.89 19.50
CA TYR A 10 -6.70 9.37 18.96
C TYR A 10 -6.92 7.87 19.27
N GLY A 11 -6.08 7.26 20.10
CA GLY A 11 -6.19 5.84 20.44
C GLY A 11 -5.86 4.89 19.28
N ILE A 12 -5.23 5.38 18.21
CA ILE A 12 -4.85 4.59 17.05
C ILE A 12 -3.55 3.85 17.38
N LYS A 13 -3.66 2.52 17.57
CA LYS A 13 -2.52 1.67 17.95
C LYS A 13 -1.83 0.97 16.78
N SER A 14 -2.50 0.91 15.63
CA SER A 14 -1.99 0.23 14.44
C SER A 14 -2.40 0.95 13.17
N ILE A 15 -1.54 0.84 12.16
CA ILE A 15 -1.80 1.20 10.78
C ILE A 15 -1.49 -0.01 9.91
N TRP A 16 -2.27 -0.19 8.85
CA TRP A 16 -2.25 -1.38 8.01
C TRP A 16 -1.86 -1.00 6.58
N HIS A 17 -1.11 -1.87 5.92
CA HIS A 17 -0.84 -1.80 4.49
C HIS A 17 -1.47 -3.01 3.81
N PHE A 18 -2.38 -2.76 2.88
CA PHE A 18 -3.04 -3.83 2.13
C PHE A 18 -2.12 -4.32 1.00
N THR A 19 -1.70 -5.58 1.07
CA THR A 19 -0.81 -6.21 0.09
C THR A 19 -1.11 -7.70 -0.06
N ASP A 20 -0.72 -8.27 -1.21
CA ASP A 20 -0.67 -9.72 -1.39
C ASP A 20 0.46 -10.34 -0.56
N ARG A 21 0.24 -11.57 -0.05
CA ARG A 21 1.23 -12.32 0.73
C ARG A 21 2.51 -12.61 -0.07
N SER A 22 2.41 -12.77 -1.39
CA SER A 22 3.56 -13.00 -2.28
C SER A 22 4.54 -11.81 -2.35
N ASN A 23 4.17 -10.64 -1.83
CA ASN A 23 5.06 -9.48 -1.76
C ASN A 23 5.89 -9.42 -0.46
N LEU A 24 5.59 -10.25 0.56
CA LEU A 24 6.21 -10.13 1.88
C LEU A 24 7.75 -10.20 1.82
N ALA A 25 8.31 -11.11 1.02
CA ALA A 25 9.76 -11.23 0.86
C ALA A 25 10.41 -9.95 0.27
N SER A 26 9.72 -9.26 -0.64
CA SER A 26 10.18 -7.98 -1.20
C SER A 26 10.11 -6.86 -0.17
N ILE A 27 9.01 -6.82 0.60
CA ILE A 27 8.80 -5.83 1.67
C ILE A 27 9.81 -6.02 2.81
N GLU A 28 10.11 -7.25 3.22
CA GLU A 28 11.14 -7.54 4.23
C GLU A 28 12.53 -7.07 3.77
N ARG A 29 12.83 -7.20 2.47
CA ARG A 29 14.12 -6.81 1.89
C ARG A 29 14.27 -5.30 1.70
N HIS A 30 13.21 -4.62 1.29
CA HIS A 30 13.29 -3.22 0.81
C HIS A 30 12.49 -2.22 1.65
N GLY A 31 11.68 -2.69 2.59
CA GLY A 31 10.64 -1.91 3.26
C GLY A 31 9.42 -1.68 2.37
N LEU A 32 8.46 -0.92 2.90
CA LEU A 32 7.33 -0.42 2.12
C LEU A 32 7.79 0.73 1.22
N LEU A 33 7.54 0.61 -0.08
CA LEU A 33 7.91 1.59 -1.08
C LEU A 33 6.66 2.15 -1.76
N SER A 34 6.70 3.42 -2.16
CA SER A 34 5.68 4.02 -3.02
C SER A 34 5.77 3.41 -4.43
N LEU A 35 4.69 3.54 -5.21
CA LEU A 35 4.67 3.05 -6.60
C LEU A 35 5.81 3.66 -7.45
N SER A 36 6.07 4.95 -7.28
CA SER A 36 7.18 5.65 -7.93
C SER A 36 8.55 5.11 -7.51
N GLU A 37 8.76 4.78 -6.22
CA GLU A 37 10.02 4.19 -5.76
C GLU A 37 10.22 2.76 -6.24
N ILE A 38 9.15 1.97 -6.32
CA ILE A 38 9.19 0.61 -6.90
C ILE A 38 9.65 0.69 -8.36
N ALA A 39 9.06 1.59 -9.14
CA ALA A 39 9.43 1.81 -10.54
C ALA A 39 10.87 2.31 -10.67
N ARG A 40 11.26 3.33 -9.89
CA ARG A 40 12.60 3.94 -9.92
C ARG A 40 13.72 2.94 -9.58
N ARG A 41 13.45 2.01 -8.66
CA ARG A 41 14.42 1.00 -8.21
C ARG A 41 14.30 -0.32 -8.98
N SER A 42 13.35 -0.42 -9.90
CA SER A 42 13.01 -1.66 -10.63
C SER A 42 12.79 -2.86 -9.69
N VAL A 43 12.14 -2.62 -8.55
CA VAL A 43 11.83 -3.67 -7.57
C VAL A 43 10.76 -4.58 -8.15
N ASN A 44 11.02 -5.88 -8.13
CA ASN A 44 10.03 -6.87 -8.53
C ASN A 44 8.95 -7.02 -7.44
N VAL A 45 7.71 -6.72 -7.80
CA VAL A 45 6.52 -6.89 -6.95
C VAL A 45 5.64 -7.93 -7.62
N SER A 46 5.41 -9.03 -6.91
CA SER A 46 4.69 -10.21 -7.42
C SER A 46 3.24 -9.89 -7.80
N ALA A 47 2.54 -9.08 -6.98
CA ALA A 47 1.15 -8.73 -7.23
C ALA A 47 0.79 -7.37 -6.63
N PHE A 48 0.21 -6.46 -7.43
CA PHE A 48 -0.31 -5.20 -6.92
C PHE A 48 -1.76 -5.36 -6.43
N GLY A 49 -2.12 -4.65 -5.36
CA GLY A 49 -3.48 -4.62 -4.83
C GLY A 49 -4.47 -3.80 -5.67
N ALA A 50 -3.96 -2.98 -6.58
CA ALA A 50 -4.72 -2.13 -7.49
C ALA A 50 -4.45 -2.48 -8.95
N ASN A 51 -5.34 -2.08 -9.85
CA ASN A 51 -5.18 -2.28 -11.30
C ASN A 51 -4.42 -1.11 -11.95
N GLU A 52 -4.09 -1.25 -13.23
CA GLU A 52 -3.35 -0.24 -13.97
C GLU A 52 -4.08 1.10 -14.06
N GLU A 53 -5.41 1.09 -14.19
CA GLU A 53 -6.23 2.31 -14.19
C GLU A 53 -6.09 3.07 -12.86
N SER A 54 -6.17 2.36 -11.72
CA SER A 54 -5.95 2.96 -10.40
C SER A 54 -4.55 3.57 -10.31
N HIS A 55 -3.51 2.85 -10.77
CA HIS A 55 -2.16 3.40 -10.79
C HIS A 55 -2.02 4.62 -11.71
N ALA A 56 -2.77 4.67 -12.82
CA ALA A 56 -2.78 5.83 -13.70
C ALA A 56 -3.44 7.05 -13.02
N TYR A 57 -4.53 6.84 -12.27
CA TYR A 57 -5.12 7.89 -11.43
C TYR A 57 -4.14 8.34 -10.35
N ASP A 58 -3.47 7.42 -9.66
CA ASP A 58 -2.49 7.75 -8.63
C ASP A 58 -1.37 8.64 -9.20
N ARG A 59 -0.84 8.29 -10.38
CA ARG A 59 0.16 9.12 -11.08
C ARG A 59 -0.39 10.49 -11.48
N ARG A 60 -1.64 10.53 -12.00
CA ARG A 60 -2.29 11.78 -12.41
C ARG A 60 -2.44 12.75 -11.26
N PHE A 61 -2.71 12.26 -10.05
CA PHE A 61 -2.89 13.07 -8.84
C PHE A 61 -1.63 13.14 -7.96
N GLY A 62 -0.52 12.51 -8.37
CA GLY A 62 0.74 12.48 -7.63
C GLY A 62 0.71 11.65 -6.34
N LEU A 63 -0.28 10.77 -6.19
CA LEU A 63 -0.43 9.87 -5.04
C LEU A 63 0.54 8.68 -5.10
N ASP A 64 1.05 8.35 -6.29
CA ASP A 64 2.07 7.33 -6.54
C ASP A 64 3.41 7.59 -5.83
N ARG A 65 3.58 8.79 -5.28
CA ARG A 65 4.73 9.24 -4.48
C ARG A 65 4.65 8.84 -3.01
N PHE A 66 3.51 8.32 -2.57
CA PHE A 66 3.26 7.96 -1.18
C PHE A 66 2.94 6.46 -1.04
N VAL A 67 3.12 5.94 0.18
CA VAL A 67 2.65 4.61 0.55
C VAL A 67 1.22 4.73 1.06
N HIS A 68 0.31 3.95 0.47
CA HIS A 68 -1.08 3.90 0.92
C HIS A 68 -1.19 3.05 2.20
N LEU A 69 -1.73 3.67 3.25
CA LEU A 69 -1.92 3.08 4.57
C LEU A 69 -3.38 3.24 4.99
N SER A 70 -3.84 2.33 5.85
CA SER A 70 -5.21 2.26 6.34
C SER A 70 -5.23 2.19 7.87
N PHE A 71 -6.26 2.76 8.50
CA PHE A 71 -6.55 2.54 9.92
C PHE A 71 -7.40 1.28 10.15
N LEU A 72 -8.03 0.77 9.10
CA LEU A 72 -8.88 -0.42 9.12
C LEU A 72 -8.08 -1.64 8.68
N MET A 73 -8.22 -2.73 9.44
CA MET A 73 -7.66 -4.04 9.10
C MET A 73 -8.42 -4.66 7.92
N ASP A 74 -9.75 -4.57 7.94
CA ASP A 74 -10.62 -5.10 6.88
C ASP A 74 -10.80 -4.04 5.78
N HIS A 75 -10.01 -4.17 4.71
CA HIS A 75 -10.03 -3.22 3.61
C HIS A 75 -11.03 -3.65 2.52
N PRO A 76 -11.96 -2.80 2.06
CA PRO A 76 -12.94 -3.15 1.01
C PRO A 76 -12.31 -3.66 -0.29
N MET A 77 -11.12 -3.17 -0.64
CA MET A 77 -10.38 -3.66 -1.81
C MET A 77 -9.97 -5.14 -1.72
N TYR A 78 -9.94 -5.74 -0.53
CA TYR A 78 -9.75 -7.18 -0.38
C TYR A 78 -10.83 -7.96 -1.15
N TYR A 79 -12.10 -7.60 -0.96
CA TYR A 79 -13.21 -8.25 -1.66
C TYR A 79 -13.09 -8.11 -3.17
N VAL A 80 -12.66 -6.94 -3.65
CA VAL A 80 -12.48 -6.69 -5.09
C VAL A 80 -11.30 -7.48 -5.64
N ALA A 81 -10.17 -7.54 -4.91
CA ALA A 81 -8.99 -8.31 -5.30
C ALA A 81 -9.28 -9.81 -5.37
N VAL A 82 -10.01 -10.35 -4.39
CA VAL A 82 -10.44 -11.77 -4.39
C VAL A 82 -11.33 -12.06 -5.60
N ARG A 83 -12.31 -11.20 -5.90
CA ARG A 83 -13.20 -11.38 -7.07
C ARG A 83 -12.49 -11.32 -8.41
N ARG A 84 -11.36 -10.59 -8.52
CA ARG A 84 -10.56 -10.49 -9.76
C ARG A 84 -9.63 -11.67 -9.99
N LYS A 85 -9.31 -12.44 -8.94
CA LYS A 85 -8.51 -13.67 -9.04
C LYS A 85 -9.36 -14.90 -9.37
N SER A 86 -10.69 -14.76 -9.49
CA SER A 86 -11.63 -15.81 -9.88
C SER A 86 -11.88 -15.82 -11.38
#